data_AF-A0A2P2R1U3-F1
#
_entry.id   AF-A0A2P2R1U3-F1
#
_cell.length_a   1.000
_cell.length_b   1.000
_cell.length_c   1.000
_cell.angle_alpha   90.00
_cell.angle_beta   90.00
_cell.angle_gamma   90.00
#
_symmetry.space_group_name_H-M   'P 1'
#
loop_
_entity.id
_entity.type
_entity.pdbx_description
1 polymer ?
#
loop_
_entity_poly.entity_id
_entity_poly.type
_entity_poly.pdbx_seq_one_letter_code
_entity_poly.pdbx_strand_id
1 'polypeptide(L)'
;MEIEGEDGSRIELEGESKAVFGRGNGFNAKDRTVSRQHVQFQLQRAGPQPESTALFEVVGKNPIWVRRVGGETGDEVKIFRKLERGEVAAGDWFCVSSRDPVWFKVEKKRIGRPEAYYFRNNKK
;
A
#
# COMPACT_ATOMS: atom_id res chain seq x y z
N MET A 1 0.15 7.41 1.15
CA MET A 1 -0.87 6.48 0.61
C MET A 1 -1.42 5.63 1.73
N GLU A 2 -2.45 4.86 1.44
CA GLU A 2 -3.11 3.92 2.34
C GLU A 2 -3.10 2.52 1.71
N ILE A 3 -2.97 1.50 2.53
CA ILE A 3 -3.24 0.11 2.16
C ILE A 3 -4.38 -0.39 3.03
N GLU A 4 -5.48 -0.82 2.43
CA GLU A 4 -6.65 -1.38 3.13
C GLU A 4 -6.91 -2.81 2.66
N GLY A 5 -6.96 -3.76 3.58
CA GLY A 5 -7.32 -5.15 3.33
C GLY A 5 -8.82 -5.36 3.31
N GLU A 6 -9.29 -6.36 2.56
CA GLU A 6 -10.68 -6.84 2.63
C GLU A 6 -11.09 -7.30 4.04
N ASP A 7 -10.12 -7.62 4.89
CA ASP A 7 -10.31 -7.97 6.31
C ASP A 7 -10.44 -6.73 7.23
N GLY A 8 -10.45 -5.52 6.66
CA GLY A 8 -10.52 -4.26 7.39
C GLY A 8 -9.19 -3.81 8.01
N SER A 9 -8.10 -4.52 7.77
CA SER A 9 -6.77 -4.08 8.19
C SER A 9 -6.29 -2.89 7.37
N ARG A 10 -5.53 -1.99 8.00
CA ARG A 10 -5.14 -0.72 7.39
C ARG A 10 -3.70 -0.35 7.76
N ILE A 11 -2.91 0.04 6.76
CA ILE A 11 -1.55 0.56 6.94
C ILE A 11 -1.41 1.88 6.19
N GLU A 12 -0.86 2.87 6.90
CA GLU A 12 -0.49 4.14 6.30
C GLU A 12 0.95 4.08 5.75
N LEU A 13 1.12 4.51 4.51
CA LEU A 13 2.42 4.80 3.93
C LEU A 13 2.69 6.29 4.08
N GLU A 14 3.72 6.64 4.86
CA GLU A 14 4.09 8.01 5.18
C GLU A 14 5.53 8.37 4.77
N GLY A 15 5.66 9.48 4.05
CA GLY A 15 6.95 10.03 3.63
C GLY A 15 7.81 9.06 2.80
N GLU A 16 9.12 9.27 2.83
CA GLU A 16 10.10 8.46 2.08
C GLU A 16 10.55 7.21 2.85
N SER A 17 9.95 6.93 4.01
CA SER A 17 10.34 5.81 4.86
C SER A 17 9.83 4.49 4.32
N LYS A 18 10.62 3.42 4.51
CA LYS A 18 10.20 2.07 4.12
C LYS A 18 9.17 1.54 5.12
N ALA A 19 7.96 1.27 4.66
CA ALA A 19 6.94 0.55 5.41
C ALA A 19 7.07 -0.95 5.15
N VAL A 20 7.06 -1.75 6.22
CA VAL A 20 7.12 -3.21 6.10
C VAL A 20 5.70 -3.77 6.20
N PHE A 21 5.35 -4.66 5.28
CA PHE A 21 4.08 -5.37 5.25
C PHE A 21 4.31 -6.88 5.39
N GLY A 22 3.47 -7.56 6.17
CA GLY A 22 3.52 -9.01 6.30
C GLY A 22 2.72 -9.54 7.48
N ARG A 23 2.93 -10.81 7.80
CA ARG A 23 2.22 -11.50 8.88
C ARG A 23 2.38 -10.79 10.23
N GLY A 24 1.26 -10.37 10.81
CA GLY A 24 1.23 -9.60 12.06
C GLY A 24 1.57 -8.13 11.90
N ASN A 25 1.74 -7.65 10.67
CA ASN A 25 1.97 -6.25 10.33
C ASN A 25 1.18 -5.89 9.05
N GLY A 26 -0.12 -5.62 9.25
CA GLY A 26 -1.10 -5.38 8.18
C GLY A 26 -1.67 -6.63 7.50
N PHE A 27 -1.24 -7.81 7.93
CA PHE A 27 -1.79 -9.08 7.46
C PHE A 27 -2.05 -10.02 8.63
N ASN A 28 -3.02 -10.92 8.45
CA ASN A 28 -3.36 -11.98 9.41
C ASN A 28 -2.11 -12.64 10.03
N ALA A 29 -2.03 -12.66 11.36
CA ALA A 29 -0.88 -13.19 12.10
C ALA A 29 -0.73 -14.73 12.04
N LYS A 30 -1.75 -15.45 11.58
CA LYS A 30 -1.81 -16.93 11.64
C LYS A 30 -1.22 -17.63 10.41
N ASP A 31 -1.23 -16.99 9.24
CA ASP A 31 -0.80 -17.63 8.00
C ASP A 31 0.72 -17.67 7.87
N ARG A 32 1.32 -18.81 8.18
CA ARG A 32 2.78 -19.01 8.15
C ARG A 32 3.39 -19.03 6.75
N THR A 33 2.60 -18.99 5.69
CA THR A 33 3.11 -18.81 4.32
C THR A 33 3.57 -17.36 4.09
N VAL A 34 3.06 -16.42 4.88
CA VAL A 34 3.47 -15.00 4.81
C VAL A 34 4.55 -14.72 5.87
N SER A 35 5.64 -14.11 5.41
CA SER A 35 6.72 -13.64 6.29
C SER A 35 6.22 -12.47 7.13
N ARG A 36 6.78 -12.27 8.33
CA ARG A 36 6.50 -11.04 9.11
C ARG A 36 7.01 -9.78 8.40
N GLN A 37 8.04 -9.94 7.58
CA GLN A 37 8.57 -8.92 6.68
C GLN A 37 8.49 -9.52 5.27
N HIS A 38 7.34 -9.33 4.61
CA HIS A 38 7.06 -9.98 3.35
C HIS A 38 7.29 -9.05 2.17
N VAL A 39 6.83 -7.81 2.29
CA VAL A 39 6.99 -6.75 1.29
C VAL A 39 7.46 -5.50 1.99
N GLN A 40 8.37 -4.76 1.36
CA GLN A 40 8.72 -3.40 1.78
C GLN A 40 8.14 -2.43 0.76
N PHE A 41 7.39 -1.46 1.22
CA PHE A 41 6.83 -0.37 0.42
C PHE A 41 7.59 0.93 0.70
N GLN A 42 7.74 1.75 -0.32
CA GLN A 42 8.30 3.09 -0.21
C GLN A 42 7.53 4.01 -1.14
N LEU A 43 7.10 5.17 -0.65
CA LEU A 43 6.46 6.14 -1.53
C LEU A 43 7.48 6.77 -2.48
N GLN A 44 7.06 6.99 -3.72
CA GLN A 44 7.84 7.69 -4.72
C GLN A 44 7.39 9.15 -4.81
N ARG A 45 8.27 10.07 -4.41
CA ARG A 45 8.06 11.51 -4.62
C ARG A 45 8.30 11.89 -6.07
N ALA A 46 7.23 12.04 -6.82
CA ALA A 46 7.26 12.69 -8.14
C ALA A 46 6.85 14.17 -8.02
N GLY A 47 7.75 15.00 -7.48
CA GLY A 47 7.60 16.46 -7.49
C GLY A 47 6.47 17.02 -6.58
N PRO A 48 5.94 18.23 -6.87
CA PRO A 48 4.99 18.93 -5.99
C PRO A 48 3.57 18.32 -5.95
N GLN A 49 3.34 17.20 -6.61
CA GLN A 49 2.04 16.51 -6.64
C GLN A 49 1.99 15.40 -5.56
N PRO A 50 0.80 15.12 -4.98
CA PRO A 50 0.66 14.12 -3.94
C PRO A 50 1.05 12.74 -4.47
N GLU A 51 1.85 12.03 -3.67
CA GLU A 51 2.51 10.77 -4.02
C GLU A 51 1.49 9.75 -4.56
N SER A 52 1.57 9.49 -5.87
CA SER A 52 0.57 8.73 -6.64
C SER A 52 0.95 7.28 -6.86
N THR A 53 2.18 6.90 -6.50
CA THR A 53 2.72 5.56 -6.70
C THR A 53 3.62 5.18 -5.52
N ALA A 54 3.54 3.93 -5.08
CA ALA A 54 4.48 3.32 -4.14
C ALA A 54 5.32 2.26 -4.86
N LEU A 55 6.63 2.32 -4.66
CA LEU A 55 7.53 1.24 -5.04
C LEU A 55 7.51 0.15 -3.99
N PHE A 56 7.69 -1.09 -4.41
CA PHE A 56 7.82 -2.19 -3.48
C PHE A 56 8.95 -3.16 -3.85
N GLU A 57 9.42 -3.89 -2.86
CA GLU A 57 10.34 -5.02 -3.01
C GLU A 57 9.83 -6.22 -2.20
N VAL A 58 9.82 -7.41 -2.83
CA VAL A 58 9.44 -8.65 -2.16
C VAL A 58 10.63 -9.19 -1.37
N VAL A 59 10.54 -9.18 -0.04
CA VAL A 59 11.60 -9.68 0.85
C VAL A 59 11.31 -11.13 1.29
N GLY A 60 10.03 -11.50 1.33
CA GLY A 60 9.55 -12.82 1.68
C GLY A 60 9.95 -13.91 0.68
N LYS A 61 9.94 -15.17 1.12
CA LYS A 61 10.23 -16.33 0.26
C LYS A 61 9.12 -16.59 -0.77
N ASN A 62 7.87 -16.48 -0.35
CA ASN A 62 6.71 -16.70 -1.21
C ASN A 62 6.42 -15.43 -2.03
N PRO A 63 5.82 -15.58 -3.23
CA PRO A 63 5.55 -14.45 -4.11
C PRO A 63 4.37 -13.62 -3.61
N ILE A 64 4.21 -12.47 -4.23
CA ILE A 64 2.99 -11.65 -4.15
C ILE A 64 2.34 -11.51 -5.51
N TRP A 65 1.06 -11.19 -5.52
CA TRP A 65 0.27 -10.92 -6.71
C TRP A 65 -0.15 -9.46 -6.70
N VAL A 66 -0.03 -8.77 -7.82
CA VAL A 66 -0.51 -7.39 -7.98
C VAL A 66 -1.52 -7.40 -9.11
N ARG A 67 -2.73 -6.95 -8.83
CA ARG A 67 -3.82 -6.76 -9.79
C ARG A 67 -3.93 -5.28 -10.11
N ARG A 68 -3.73 -4.94 -11.39
CA ARG A 68 -4.02 -3.61 -11.92
C ARG A 68 -5.41 -3.61 -12.52
N VAL A 69 -6.23 -2.64 -12.10
CA VAL A 69 -7.63 -2.53 -12.51
C VAL A 69 -7.75 -1.41 -13.55
N GLY A 70 -8.41 -1.69 -14.68
CA GLY A 70 -8.74 -0.66 -15.67
C GLY A 70 -7.61 -0.25 -16.62
N GLY A 71 -6.65 -1.14 -16.92
CA GLY A 71 -5.68 -0.91 -18.00
C GLY A 71 -6.30 -1.02 -19.40
N GLU A 72 -5.55 -0.65 -20.45
CA GLU A 72 -6.01 -0.69 -21.86
C GLU A 72 -6.50 -2.08 -22.31
N THR A 73 -5.97 -3.15 -21.70
CA THR A 73 -6.31 -4.55 -21.98
C THR A 73 -7.24 -5.19 -20.94
N GLY A 74 -7.74 -4.41 -19.97
CA GLY A 74 -8.55 -4.89 -18.85
C GLY A 74 -7.72 -5.15 -17.59
N ASP A 75 -8.24 -6.02 -16.72
CA ASP A 75 -7.61 -6.35 -15.44
C ASP A 75 -6.44 -7.32 -15.63
N GLU A 76 -5.25 -6.94 -15.15
CA GLU A 76 -4.04 -7.74 -15.26
C GLU A 76 -3.51 -8.12 -13.87
N VAL A 77 -3.19 -9.40 -13.67
CA VAL A 77 -2.53 -9.90 -12.45
C VAL A 77 -1.08 -10.27 -12.78
N LYS A 78 -0.13 -9.59 -12.14
CA LYS A 78 1.31 -9.92 -12.20
C LYS A 78 1.78 -10.56 -10.92
N ILE A 79 2.72 -11.49 -11.05
CA ILE A 79 3.33 -12.20 -9.94
C ILE A 79 4.74 -11.65 -9.73
N PHE A 80 5.07 -11.32 -8.48
CA PHE A 80 6.38 -10.84 -8.09
C PHE A 80 7.01 -11.79 -7.07
N ARG A 81 8.25 -12.21 -7.31
CA ARG A 81 9.00 -13.15 -6.48
C ARG A 81 10.02 -12.42 -5.61
N LYS A 82 10.66 -13.14 -4.69
CA LYS A 82 11.69 -12.60 -3.81
C LYS A 82 12.75 -11.81 -4.58
N LEU A 83 13.12 -10.64 -4.05
CA LEU A 83 14.03 -9.63 -4.62
C LEU A 83 13.50 -8.90 -5.86
N GLU A 84 12.36 -9.31 -6.42
CA GLU A 84 11.72 -8.54 -7.48
C GLU A 84 11.10 -7.27 -6.91
N ARG A 85 11.14 -6.24 -7.75
CA ARG A 85 10.62 -4.92 -7.46
C ARG A 85 9.48 -4.60 -8.40
N GLY A 86 8.55 -3.81 -7.92
CA GLY A 86 7.46 -3.30 -8.74
C GLY A 86 6.92 -2.01 -8.17
N GLU A 87 5.83 -1.58 -8.78
CA GLU A 87 5.12 -0.37 -8.41
C GLU A 87 3.62 -0.66 -8.31
N VAL A 88 2.98 -0.02 -7.33
CA VAL A 88 1.53 -0.02 -7.15
C VAL A 88 1.05 1.42 -7.09
N ALA A 89 0.01 1.71 -7.86
CA ALA A 89 -0.66 3.00 -7.86
C ALA A 89 -1.96 2.93 -7.04
N ALA A 90 -2.52 4.10 -6.72
CA ALA A 90 -3.83 4.14 -6.11
C ALA A 90 -4.90 3.54 -7.05
N GLY A 91 -5.68 2.60 -6.54
CA GLY A 91 -6.66 1.80 -7.31
C GLY A 91 -6.18 0.38 -7.59
N ASP A 92 -4.87 0.12 -7.51
CA ASP A 92 -4.32 -1.23 -7.63
C ASP A 92 -4.59 -2.06 -6.38
N TRP A 93 -4.53 -3.37 -6.57
CA TRP A 93 -4.69 -4.34 -5.49
C TRP A 93 -3.48 -5.25 -5.43
N PHE A 94 -3.16 -5.77 -4.24
CA PHE A 94 -2.16 -6.82 -4.11
C PHE A 94 -2.59 -7.89 -3.12
N CYS A 95 -2.01 -9.08 -3.23
CA CYS A 95 -2.24 -10.21 -2.34
C CYS A 95 -0.89 -10.87 -2.00
N VAL A 96 -0.76 -11.33 -0.75
CA VAL A 96 0.48 -11.91 -0.22
C VAL A 96 0.36 -13.41 0.14
N SER A 97 -0.84 -13.99 0.03
CA SER A 97 -1.08 -15.40 0.34
C SER A 97 -1.85 -16.10 -0.78
N SER A 98 -1.35 -17.26 -1.22
CA SER A 98 -2.09 -18.14 -2.11
C SER A 98 -3.04 -19.10 -1.37
N ARG A 99 -2.87 -19.25 -0.05
CA ARG A 99 -3.65 -20.21 0.75
C ARG A 99 -4.95 -19.59 1.23
N ASP A 100 -4.84 -18.41 1.82
CA ASP A 100 -5.96 -17.62 2.34
C ASP A 100 -5.85 -16.23 1.69
N PRO A 101 -6.24 -16.10 0.40
CA PRO A 101 -6.03 -14.87 -0.34
C PRO A 101 -6.90 -13.76 0.22
N VAL A 102 -6.25 -12.75 0.80
CA VAL A 102 -6.86 -11.46 1.14
C VAL A 102 -6.26 -10.43 0.21
N TRP A 103 -7.11 -9.70 -0.52
CA TRP A 103 -6.66 -8.62 -1.38
C TRP A 103 -6.60 -7.31 -0.60
N PHE A 104 -5.57 -6.53 -0.90
CA PHE A 104 -5.27 -5.25 -0.29
C PHE A 104 -5.33 -4.18 -1.35
N LYS A 105 -6.24 -3.22 -1.17
CA LYS A 105 -6.39 -2.08 -2.06
C LYS A 105 -5.44 -0.98 -1.66
N VAL A 106 -4.76 -0.39 -2.64
CA VAL A 106 -3.93 0.79 -2.45
C VAL A 106 -4.79 2.02 -2.71
N GLU A 107 -4.89 2.93 -1.75
CA GLU A 107 -5.66 4.17 -1.88
C GLU A 107 -4.82 5.42 -1.64
N LYS A 108 -5.29 6.55 -2.19
CA LYS A 108 -4.71 7.86 -1.85
C LYS A 108 -5.10 8.19 -0.42
N LYS A 109 -4.12 8.59 0.40
CA LYS A 109 -4.40 9.10 1.74
C LYS A 109 -5.27 10.35 1.57
N ARG A 110 -6.50 10.34 2.10
CA ARG A 110 -7.33 11.54 2.14
C ARG A 110 -6.68 12.48 3.16
N ILE A 111 -5.93 13.46 2.67
CA ILE A 111 -5.49 14.58 3.51
C ILE A 111 -6.78 15.31 3.90
N GLY A 112 -7.21 15.15 5.15
CA GLY A 112 -8.22 16.03 5.72
C GLY A 112 -7.73 17.45 5.52
N ARG A 113 -8.54 18.33 4.92
CA ARG A 113 -8.24 19.76 4.86
C ARG A 113 -7.81 20.17 6.28
N PRO A 114 -6.69 20.91 6.46
CA PRO A 114 -6.44 21.50 7.76
C PRO A 114 -7.67 22.33 8.08
N GLU A 115 -8.36 21.96 9.15
CA GLU A 115 -9.44 22.74 9.71
C GLU A 115 -8.84 24.13 9.93
N ALA A 116 -9.27 25.11 9.13
CA ALA A 116 -8.76 26.46 9.23
C ALA A 116 -9.14 26.94 10.62
N TYR A 117 -8.16 26.93 11.53
CA TYR A 117 -8.26 27.62 12.81
C TYR A 117 -8.49 29.09 12.46
N TYR A 118 -9.76 29.51 12.48
CA TYR A 118 -10.12 30.92 12.43
C TYR A 118 -9.58 31.56 13.70
N PHE A 119 -8.36 32.08 13.65
CA PHE A 119 -7.93 33.12 14.55
C PHE A 119 -8.78 34.35 14.27
N ARG A 120 -9.90 34.48 14.99
CA ARG A 120 -10.69 35.70 15.02
C ARG A 120 -9.92 36.74 15.85
N ASN A 121 -8.89 37.31 15.25
CA ASN A 121 -8.22 38.50 15.76
C ASN A 121 -8.88 39.74 15.17
N ASN A 122 -9.56 40.50 16.03
CA ASN A 122 -9.50 41.96 16.19
C ASN A 122 -10.77 42.42 16.93
N LYS A 123 -10.67 43.02 18.14
CA LYS A 123 -10.31 44.45 18.39
C LYS A 123 -11.16 45.37 17.49
N LYS A 124 -12.06 46.23 17.98
CA LYS A 124 -12.12 47.09 19.17
C LYS A 124 -13.58 47.27 19.59
#